data_AF-A0A8T2ULC3-F1
#
_entry.id   AF-A0A8T2ULC3-F1
#
_cell.length_a   1.000
_cell.length_b   1.000
_cell.length_c   1.000
_cell.angle_alpha   90.00
_cell.angle_beta   90.00
_cell.angle_gamma   90.00
#
_symmetry.space_group_name_H-M   'P 1'
#
loop_
_entity.id
_entity.type
_entity.pdbx_description
1 polymer ?
#
loop_
_entity_poly.entity_id
_entity_poly.type
_entity_poly.pdbx_seq_one_letter_code
_entity_poly.pdbx_strand_id
1 'polypeptide(L)'
;EPISLHIELKIEKDRGYRIEKPEKYKDGQFVIDAVFMPVQNVNYSIHLFDNGRATQEISFMEIWTNGSLTPHEALSEASKKLIELLNPLLTIIEDGSSFKSKEDSIIIATESTSRQLQFNNTSKLEQTLFETFIDQLELPARAFNCLKRSEIHTIADLLNYSREDLSRIKNFGQKSVDQVSKALWERFGKELPNKK
;
A
#
# COMPACT_ATOMS: atom_id res chain seq x y z
N GLU A 1 17.53 45.52 23.30
CA GLU A 1 16.13 45.31 23.70
C GLU A 1 15.56 44.15 22.89
N PRO A 2 14.69 43.29 23.47
CA PRO A 2 14.02 42.24 22.70
C PRO A 2 12.99 42.86 21.74
N ILE A 3 13.00 42.43 20.48
CA ILE A 3 12.04 42.84 19.47
C ILE A 3 10.84 41.90 19.54
N SER A 4 9.64 42.46 19.73
CA SER A 4 8.40 41.69 19.69
C SER A 4 7.95 41.49 18.24
N LEU A 5 7.71 40.25 17.84
CA LEU A 5 7.24 39.87 16.51
C LEU A 5 5.87 39.20 16.63
N HIS A 6 4.88 39.74 15.92
CA HIS A 6 3.53 39.17 15.84
C HIS A 6 3.22 38.85 14.38
N ILE A 7 2.84 37.60 14.10
CA ILE A 7 2.49 37.10 12.77
C ILE A 7 1.11 36.45 12.85
N GLU A 8 0.22 36.81 11.93
CA GLU A 8 -1.08 36.16 11.75
C GLU A 8 -1.07 35.37 10.42
N LEU A 9 -1.63 34.16 10.45
CA LEU A 9 -1.64 33.24 9.32
C LEU A 9 -3.08 32.84 8.99
N LYS A 10 -3.45 32.93 7.71
CA LYS A 10 -4.73 32.41 7.21
C LYS A 10 -4.51 31.05 6.56
N ILE A 11 -5.17 30.02 7.08
CA ILE A 11 -5.10 28.65 6.55
C ILE A 11 -6.40 28.32 5.83
N GLU A 12 -6.30 27.81 4.61
CA GLU A 12 -7.44 27.40 3.78
C GLU A 12 -7.34 25.92 3.41
N LYS A 13 -8.48 25.30 3.08
CA LYS A 13 -8.55 23.96 2.48
C LYS A 13 -9.02 24.10 1.04
N ASP A 14 -8.21 23.67 0.10
CA ASP A 14 -8.51 23.71 -1.32
C ASP A 14 -7.76 22.56 -2.04
N ARG A 15 -7.68 22.59 -3.37
CA ARG A 15 -7.02 21.57 -4.19
C ARG A 15 -6.06 22.19 -5.20
N GLY A 16 -4.98 21.48 -5.49
CA GLY A 16 -4.03 21.86 -6.53
C GLY A 16 -3.13 23.03 -6.11
N TYR A 17 -2.74 23.85 -7.08
CA TYR A 17 -1.88 25.00 -6.86
C TYR A 17 -2.59 26.26 -7.33
N ARG A 18 -2.48 27.33 -6.54
CA ARG A 18 -3.09 28.61 -6.83
C ARG A 18 -2.04 29.71 -6.72
N ILE A 19 -1.74 30.33 -7.85
CA ILE A 19 -0.92 31.53 -7.92
C ILE A 19 -1.76 32.70 -7.42
N GLU A 20 -1.26 33.42 -6.43
CA GLU A 20 -1.95 34.58 -5.90
C GLU A 20 -1.50 35.84 -6.63
N LYS A 21 -2.47 36.69 -6.99
CA LYS A 21 -2.20 37.92 -7.73
C LYS A 21 -1.80 39.05 -6.78
N PRO A 22 -0.84 39.90 -7.19
CA PRO A 22 -0.39 41.03 -6.38
C PRO A 22 -1.47 42.08 -6.11
N GLU A 23 -2.55 42.11 -6.89
CA GLU A 23 -3.67 43.03 -6.68
C GLU A 23 -4.43 42.79 -5.36
N LYS A 24 -4.19 41.66 -4.68
CA LYS A 24 -4.77 41.34 -3.37
C LYS A 24 -3.96 41.87 -2.18
N TYR A 25 -2.79 42.49 -2.39
CA TYR A 25 -2.03 43.11 -1.32
C TYR A 25 -2.81 44.31 -0.76
N LYS A 26 -3.45 44.10 0.40
CA LYS A 26 -4.01 45.17 1.23
C LYS A 26 -3.06 45.45 2.38
N ASP A 27 -3.07 46.69 2.84
CA ASP A 27 -2.16 47.25 3.85
C ASP A 27 -1.75 46.23 4.95
N GLY A 28 -0.49 45.78 4.91
CA GLY A 28 0.09 44.84 5.87
C GLY A 28 -0.16 43.34 5.66
N GLN A 29 -0.91 42.92 4.63
CA GLN A 29 -1.14 41.51 4.30
C GLN A 29 -0.22 41.07 3.16
N PHE A 30 0.56 40.01 3.40
CA PHE A 30 1.38 39.36 2.39
C PHE A 30 0.70 38.10 1.92
N VAL A 31 0.18 38.13 0.69
CA VAL A 31 -0.40 36.95 0.06
C VAL A 31 0.72 36.08 -0.50
N ILE A 32 0.67 34.78 -0.20
CA ILE A 32 1.59 33.77 -0.73
C ILE A 32 0.82 32.82 -1.64
N ASP A 33 1.53 32.24 -2.62
CA ASP A 33 0.95 31.17 -3.42
C ASP A 33 0.52 30.00 -2.54
N ALA A 34 -0.61 29.41 -2.88
CA ALA A 34 -1.19 28.34 -2.10
C ALA A 34 -0.96 26.99 -2.76
N VAL A 35 -0.30 26.08 -2.03
CA VAL A 35 0.05 24.73 -2.47
C VAL A 35 -0.80 23.71 -1.68
N PHE A 36 -1.87 23.21 -2.30
CA PHE A 36 -2.77 22.22 -1.72
C PHE A 36 -2.53 20.82 -2.30
N MET A 37 -1.26 20.43 -2.38
CA MET A 37 -0.81 19.15 -2.95
C MET A 37 0.00 18.38 -1.91
N PRO A 38 -0.66 17.62 -1.02
CA PRO A 38 0.02 16.91 0.07
C PRO A 38 0.82 15.70 -0.41
N VAL A 39 0.47 15.11 -1.56
CA VAL A 39 1.23 14.03 -2.21
C VAL A 39 2.36 14.64 -3.03
N GLN A 40 3.60 14.27 -2.69
CA GLN A 40 4.81 14.85 -3.28
C GLN A 40 5.37 13.98 -4.41
N ASN A 41 5.29 12.66 -4.26
CA ASN A 41 5.77 11.71 -5.24
C ASN A 41 4.96 10.41 -5.18
N VAL A 42 4.85 9.74 -6.32
CA VAL A 42 4.29 8.40 -6.45
C VAL A 42 5.15 7.61 -7.43
N ASN A 43 5.59 6.43 -7.02
CA ASN A 43 6.30 5.48 -7.86
C ASN A 43 5.52 4.16 -7.90
N TYR A 44 5.57 3.45 -9.01
CA TYR A 44 4.92 2.14 -9.11
C TYR A 44 5.71 1.16 -9.96
N SER A 45 5.60 -0.12 -9.63
CA SER A 45 6.14 -1.21 -10.43
C SER A 45 5.14 -2.37 -10.50
N ILE A 46 5.01 -2.99 -11.67
CA ILE A 46 4.13 -4.12 -11.90
C ILE A 46 5.00 -5.35 -12.15
N HIS A 47 4.71 -6.42 -11.42
CA HIS A 47 5.42 -7.68 -11.52
C HIS A 47 4.45 -8.79 -11.85
N LEU A 48 4.89 -9.70 -12.72
CA LEU A 48 4.15 -10.91 -13.02
C LEU A 48 4.52 -11.99 -12.02
N PHE A 49 3.52 -12.71 -11.55
CA PHE A 49 3.64 -13.86 -10.67
C PHE A 49 2.89 -15.03 -11.29
N ASP A 50 3.58 -16.14 -11.54
CA ASP A 50 2.97 -17.36 -12.07
C ASP A 50 2.90 -18.42 -10.97
N ASN A 51 1.68 -18.86 -10.65
CA ASN A 51 1.41 -19.89 -9.65
C ASN A 51 1.09 -21.26 -10.30
N GLY A 52 1.36 -21.42 -11.60
CA GLY A 52 1.13 -22.64 -12.37
C GLY A 52 -0.31 -22.85 -12.82
N ARG A 53 -1.26 -21.97 -12.45
CA ARG A 53 -2.64 -21.98 -12.96
C ARG A 53 -2.93 -20.79 -13.86
N ALA A 54 -2.42 -19.61 -13.51
CA ALA A 54 -2.54 -18.40 -14.30
C ALA A 54 -1.43 -17.40 -13.93
N THR A 55 -0.96 -16.64 -14.91
CA THR A 55 -0.12 -15.46 -14.67
C THR A 55 -0.98 -14.37 -14.01
N GLN A 56 -0.58 -13.95 -12.82
CA GLN A 56 -1.18 -12.85 -12.06
C GLN A 56 -0.24 -11.64 -12.07
N GLU A 57 -0.80 -10.46 -11.82
CA GLU A 57 -0.06 -9.21 -11.71
C GLU A 57 -0.11 -8.68 -10.27
N ILE A 58 1.05 -8.24 -9.77
CA ILE A 58 1.19 -7.55 -8.48
C ILE A 58 1.73 -6.15 -8.76
N SER A 59 1.05 -5.13 -8.24
CA SER A 59 1.46 -3.73 -8.33
C SER A 59 1.98 -3.25 -6.98
N PHE A 60 3.22 -2.77 -6.96
CA PHE A 60 3.81 -2.06 -5.82
C PHE A 60 3.67 -0.57 -6.06
N MET A 61 3.16 0.16 -5.07
CA MET A 61 3.07 1.62 -5.09
C MET A 61 3.82 2.19 -3.89
N GLU A 62 4.75 3.10 -4.14
CA GLU A 62 5.39 3.94 -3.12
C GLU A 62 4.82 5.34 -3.23
N ILE A 63 4.29 5.85 -2.11
CA ILE A 63 3.61 7.16 -2.06
C ILE A 63 4.28 7.98 -0.95
N TRP A 64 4.79 9.16 -1.32
CA TRP A 64 5.40 10.11 -0.38
C TRP A 64 4.48 11.30 -0.18
N THR A 65 4.19 11.62 1.07
CA THR A 65 3.36 12.77 1.45
C THR A 65 4.10 13.72 2.39
N ASN A 66 3.64 14.97 2.50
CA ASN A 66 4.20 15.96 3.42
C ASN A 66 3.65 15.83 4.86
N GLY A 67 2.94 14.75 5.19
CA GLY A 67 2.39 14.49 6.52
C GLY A 67 0.99 15.07 6.78
N SER A 68 0.48 15.97 5.94
CA SER A 68 -0.91 16.47 6.09
C SER A 68 -1.98 15.42 5.76
N LEU A 69 -1.60 14.35 5.06
CA LEU A 69 -2.42 13.23 4.65
C LEU A 69 -1.53 11.98 4.65
N THR A 70 -2.01 10.85 5.16
CA THR A 70 -1.25 9.60 5.11
C THR A 70 -1.28 9.00 3.69
N PRO A 71 -0.25 8.23 3.28
CA PRO A 71 -0.26 7.52 1.99
C PRO A 71 -1.52 6.67 1.75
N HIS A 72 -2.01 5.99 2.79
CA HIS A 72 -3.21 5.17 2.73
C HIS A 72 -4.47 6.01 2.46
N GLU A 73 -4.65 7.12 3.18
CA GLU A 73 -5.78 8.02 2.95
C GLU A 73 -5.72 8.66 1.55
N ALA A 74 -4.52 9.03 1.10
CA ALA A 74 -4.30 9.55 -0.25
C ALA A 74 -4.75 8.56 -1.33
N LEU A 75 -4.36 7.29 -1.20
CA LEU A 75 -4.77 6.24 -2.12
C LEU A 75 -6.29 6.02 -2.09
N SER A 76 -6.89 5.95 -0.90
CA SER A 76 -8.33 5.80 -0.73
C SER A 76 -9.11 6.95 -1.40
N GLU A 77 -8.70 8.20 -1.18
CA GLU A 77 -9.33 9.37 -1.81
C GLU A 77 -9.14 9.37 -3.33
N ALA A 78 -7.97 8.95 -3.83
CA ALA A 78 -7.73 8.81 -5.26
C ALA A 78 -8.64 7.74 -5.90
N SER A 79 -8.81 6.59 -5.25
CA SER A 79 -9.72 5.53 -5.73
C SER A 79 -11.16 5.99 -5.80
N LYS A 80 -11.66 6.70 -4.79
CA LYS A 80 -13.03 7.28 -4.81
C LYS A 80 -13.21 8.22 -6.00
N LYS A 81 -12.26 9.15 -6.20
CA LYS A 81 -12.28 10.10 -7.32
C LYS A 81 -12.24 9.40 -8.67
N LEU A 82 -11.45 8.33 -8.81
CA LEU A 82 -11.39 7.55 -10.04
C LEU A 82 -12.75 6.91 -10.35
N ILE A 83 -13.41 6.32 -9.34
CA ILE A 83 -14.75 5.75 -9.49
C ILE A 83 -15.75 6.84 -9.90
N GLU A 84 -15.74 7.99 -9.21
CA GLU A 84 -16.58 9.15 -9.54
C GLU A 84 -16.39 9.61 -11.00
N LEU A 85 -15.14 9.64 -11.48
CA LEU A 85 -14.82 10.00 -12.86
C LEU A 85 -15.32 8.98 -13.89
N LEU A 86 -15.36 7.69 -13.54
CA LEU A 86 -15.78 6.62 -14.43
C LEU A 86 -17.30 6.38 -14.42
N ASN A 87 -18.01 6.82 -13.38
CA ASN A 87 -19.47 6.64 -13.25
C ASN A 87 -20.27 7.08 -14.49
N PRO A 88 -20.00 8.23 -15.13
CA PRO A 88 -20.76 8.65 -16.32
C PRO A 88 -20.62 7.70 -17.52
N LEU A 89 -19.52 6.94 -17.62
CA LEU A 89 -19.31 6.00 -18.72
C LEU A 89 -20.25 4.79 -18.61
N LEU A 90 -20.70 4.45 -17.40
CA LEU A 90 -21.65 3.37 -17.19
C LEU A 90 -23.03 3.73 -17.76
N THR A 91 -23.45 4.99 -17.61
CA THR A 91 -24.75 5.49 -18.11
C THR A 91 -24.83 5.50 -19.64
N ILE A 92 -23.70 5.73 -20.33
CA ILE A 92 -23.65 5.70 -21.81
C ILE A 92 -23.94 4.29 -22.35
N ILE A 93 -23.56 3.24 -21.62
CA ILE A 93 -23.83 1.84 -21.99
C ILE A 93 -25.35 1.54 -21.87
N GLU A 94 -26.02 2.17 -20.91
CA GLU A 94 -27.45 1.99 -20.66
C GLU A 94 -28.31 2.68 -21.72
N ASP A 95 -27.96 3.90 -22.16
CA ASP A 95 -28.73 4.66 -23.17
C ASP A 95 -28.62 4.09 -24.61
N GLY A 96 -27.60 3.27 -24.88
CA GLY A 96 -27.44 2.57 -26.17
C GLY A 96 -28.14 1.22 -26.26
N SER A 97 -28.66 0.70 -25.15
CA SER A 97 -29.29 -0.62 -25.09
C SER A 97 -30.74 -0.53 -24.59
N SER A 98 -31.68 -0.74 -25.51
CA SER A 98 -33.02 -1.19 -25.15
C SER A 98 -32.96 -2.61 -24.57
N PHE A 99 -32.44 -2.74 -23.35
CA PHE A 99 -32.60 -3.92 -22.50
C PHE A 99 -33.07 -3.47 -21.13
N LYS A 100 -34.38 -3.24 -21.05
CA LYS A 100 -35.10 -3.22 -19.78
C LYS A 100 -35.19 -4.66 -19.25
N SER A 101 -34.20 -5.10 -18.50
CA SER A 101 -34.43 -6.00 -17.36
C SER A 101 -34.27 -5.17 -16.10
N LYS A 102 -35.43 -4.82 -15.52
CA LYS A 102 -35.53 -4.31 -14.15
C LYS A 102 -34.78 -5.28 -13.22
N GLU A 103 -34.01 -4.70 -12.29
CA GLU A 103 -33.49 -5.27 -11.03
C GLU A 103 -31.99 -5.57 -10.89
N ASP A 104 -31.16 -5.41 -11.92
CA ASP A 104 -29.70 -5.44 -11.74
C ASP A 104 -29.07 -4.06 -12.01
N SER A 105 -29.63 -3.02 -11.39
CA SER A 105 -28.92 -1.75 -11.26
C SER A 105 -27.64 -2.05 -10.49
N ILE A 106 -26.50 -1.89 -11.15
CA ILE A 106 -25.16 -2.02 -10.60
C ILE A 106 -25.08 -1.22 -9.30
N ILE A 107 -25.30 -1.91 -8.18
CA ILE A 107 -25.04 -1.44 -6.83
C ILE A 107 -23.51 -1.41 -6.73
N ILE A 108 -22.86 -0.36 -7.23
CA ILE A 108 -21.55 0.02 -6.71
C ILE A 108 -21.85 0.49 -5.29
N ALA A 109 -21.74 -0.48 -4.38
CA ALA A 109 -21.98 -0.44 -2.96
C ALA A 109 -21.50 0.88 -2.30
N THR A 110 -22.40 1.86 -2.24
CA THR A 110 -22.22 3.07 -1.42
C THR A 110 -23.00 2.98 -0.09
N GLU A 111 -23.72 1.89 0.19
CA GLU A 111 -24.49 1.73 1.44
C GLU A 111 -24.14 0.49 2.28
N SER A 112 -23.11 -0.30 1.94
CA SER A 112 -22.68 -1.44 2.76
C SER A 112 -21.35 -1.26 3.49
N THR A 113 -20.69 -0.10 3.38
CA THR A 113 -19.44 0.20 4.10
C THR A 113 -19.65 0.59 5.57
N SER A 114 -20.87 0.42 6.09
CA SER A 114 -21.17 0.43 7.52
C SER A 114 -21.21 -0.98 8.13
N ARG A 115 -21.00 -2.05 7.34
CA ARG A 115 -20.62 -3.35 7.91
C ARG A 115 -19.16 -3.26 8.32
N GLN A 116 -18.97 -2.70 9.51
CA GLN A 116 -18.18 -3.32 10.56
C GLN A 116 -17.16 -4.29 9.96
N LEU A 117 -15.95 -3.80 9.72
CA LEU A 117 -14.75 -4.63 9.63
C LEU A 117 -14.61 -5.34 10.99
N GLN A 118 -15.47 -6.33 11.21
CA GLN A 118 -15.25 -7.36 12.19
C GLN A 118 -14.04 -8.11 11.66
N PHE A 119 -12.92 -7.92 12.36
CA PHE A 119 -11.69 -8.71 12.29
C PHE A 119 -11.97 -10.18 12.67
N ASN A 120 -12.86 -10.84 11.95
CA ASN A 120 -13.25 -12.22 12.18
C ASN A 120 -12.97 -13.01 10.91
N ASN A 121 -11.69 -13.17 10.57
CA ASN A 121 -11.22 -14.14 9.56
C ASN A 121 -9.72 -14.39 9.77
N THR A 122 -9.38 -15.06 10.86
CA THR A 122 -8.03 -15.61 11.09
C THR A 122 -7.58 -16.51 9.94
N SER A 123 -8.49 -17.18 9.22
CA SER A 123 -8.18 -18.05 8.07
C SER A 123 -7.79 -17.31 6.78
N LYS A 124 -8.23 -16.05 6.59
CA LYS A 124 -7.93 -15.28 5.37
C LYS A 124 -6.63 -14.48 5.52
N LEU A 125 -6.31 -14.08 6.75
CA LEU A 125 -4.98 -13.57 7.11
C LEU A 125 -3.90 -14.62 6.88
N GLU A 126 -4.15 -15.88 7.26
CA GLU A 126 -3.20 -16.98 7.01
C GLU A 126 -2.85 -17.12 5.53
N GLN A 127 -3.82 -17.02 4.62
CA GLN A 127 -3.57 -17.07 3.17
C GLN A 127 -2.72 -15.88 2.66
N THR A 128 -2.93 -14.67 3.17
CA THR A 128 -2.11 -13.50 2.80
C THR A 128 -0.69 -13.52 3.38
N LEU A 129 -0.47 -14.23 4.50
CA LEU A 129 0.85 -14.34 5.13
C LEU A 129 1.79 -15.26 4.34
N PHE A 130 1.26 -16.22 3.60
CA PHE A 130 2.03 -17.13 2.76
C PHE A 130 2.58 -16.45 1.49
N GLU A 131 1.89 -15.44 0.95
CA GLU A 131 2.28 -14.73 -0.27
C GLU A 131 3.22 -13.53 -0.03
N THR A 132 3.63 -13.32 1.22
CA THR A 132 4.51 -12.22 1.61
C THR A 132 5.97 -12.51 1.21
N PHE A 133 6.69 -11.52 0.68
CA PHE A 133 8.11 -11.65 0.31
C PHE A 133 9.04 -11.71 1.51
N ILE A 134 10.18 -12.39 1.36
CA ILE A 134 11.22 -12.46 2.39
C ILE A 134 11.84 -11.09 2.74
N ASP A 135 11.67 -10.07 1.89
CA ASP A 135 12.11 -8.69 2.09
C ASP A 135 11.46 -8.06 3.35
N GLN A 136 10.22 -8.45 3.66
CA GLN A 136 9.50 -7.94 4.84
C GLN A 136 9.99 -8.53 6.17
N LEU A 137 10.80 -9.60 6.13
CA LEU A 137 11.45 -10.16 7.32
C LEU A 137 12.62 -9.30 7.82
N GLU A 138 13.05 -8.27 7.06
CA GLU A 138 14.18 -7.39 7.38
C GLU A 138 15.45 -8.15 7.80
N LEU A 139 15.74 -9.22 7.06
CA LEU A 139 16.88 -10.09 7.35
C LEU A 139 18.21 -9.37 7.04
N PRO A 140 19.27 -9.67 7.80
CA PRO A 140 20.62 -9.21 7.45
C PRO A 140 21.00 -9.63 6.03
N ALA A 141 21.69 -8.75 5.31
CA ALA A 141 22.00 -8.92 3.88
C ALA A 141 22.60 -10.29 3.51
N ARG A 142 23.37 -10.91 4.43
CA ARG A 142 23.90 -12.27 4.23
C ARG A 142 22.80 -13.34 4.20
N ALA A 143 21.89 -13.33 5.17
CA ALA A 143 20.80 -14.30 5.24
C ALA A 143 19.84 -14.10 4.06
N PHE A 144 19.46 -12.85 3.80
CA PHE A 144 18.62 -12.47 2.68
C PHE A 144 19.16 -12.95 1.32
N ASN A 145 20.43 -12.65 1.01
CA ASN A 145 21.03 -13.01 -0.27
C ASN A 145 21.23 -14.51 -0.45
N CYS A 146 21.42 -15.27 0.62
CA CYS A 146 21.50 -16.73 0.53
C CYS A 146 20.13 -17.37 0.26
N LEU A 147 19.05 -16.86 0.88
CA LEU A 147 17.69 -17.29 0.59
C LEU A 147 17.32 -16.98 -0.87
N LYS A 148 17.59 -15.74 -1.32
CA LYS A 148 17.32 -15.31 -2.70
C LYS A 148 18.09 -16.13 -3.75
N ARG A 149 19.33 -16.53 -3.46
CA ARG A 149 20.14 -17.41 -4.34
C ARG A 149 19.65 -18.86 -4.37
N SER A 150 18.88 -19.26 -3.37
CA SER A 150 18.30 -20.60 -3.27
C SER A 150 16.85 -20.62 -3.78
N GLU A 151 16.46 -19.61 -4.56
CA GLU A 151 15.12 -19.45 -5.15
C GLU A 151 13.99 -19.36 -4.10
N ILE A 152 14.32 -18.94 -2.87
CA ILE A 152 13.34 -18.68 -1.81
C ILE A 152 13.01 -17.18 -1.85
N HIS A 153 11.81 -16.86 -2.34
CA HIS A 153 11.36 -15.47 -2.52
C HIS A 153 10.22 -15.08 -1.57
N THR A 154 9.39 -16.04 -1.17
CA THR A 154 8.24 -15.80 -0.29
C THR A 154 8.37 -16.52 1.05
N ILE A 155 7.56 -16.10 2.03
CA ILE A 155 7.43 -16.76 3.33
C ILE A 155 6.83 -18.15 3.17
N ALA A 156 5.93 -18.38 2.21
CA ALA A 156 5.48 -19.73 1.85
C ALA A 156 6.63 -20.62 1.40
N ASP A 157 7.48 -20.13 0.50
CA ASP A 157 8.65 -20.89 0.05
C ASP A 157 9.54 -21.23 1.23
N LEU A 158 9.80 -20.26 2.11
CA LEU A 158 10.62 -20.44 3.29
C LEU A 158 10.06 -21.50 4.24
N LEU A 159 8.74 -21.54 4.44
CA LEU A 159 8.06 -22.53 5.29
C LEU A 159 8.06 -23.95 4.70
N ASN A 160 8.48 -24.13 3.44
CA ASN A 160 8.69 -25.46 2.88
C ASN A 160 10.06 -26.07 3.27
N TYR A 161 10.97 -25.28 3.86
CA TYR A 161 12.30 -25.72 4.28
C TYR A 161 12.37 -25.91 5.79
N SER A 162 12.93 -27.04 6.23
CA SER A 162 13.25 -27.25 7.65
C SER A 162 14.50 -26.49 8.06
N ARG A 163 14.74 -26.39 9.38
CA ARG A 163 15.97 -25.83 9.96
C ARG A 163 17.23 -26.52 9.41
N GLU A 164 17.15 -27.83 9.21
CA GLU A 164 18.22 -28.64 8.65
C GLU A 164 18.44 -28.37 7.16
N ASP A 165 17.37 -28.19 6.39
CA ASP A 165 17.46 -27.89 4.96
C ASP A 165 18.06 -26.52 4.71
N LEU A 166 17.67 -25.52 5.49
CA LEU A 166 18.29 -24.20 5.44
C LEU A 166 19.79 -24.26 5.78
N SER A 167 20.19 -25.11 6.72
CA SER A 167 21.61 -25.30 7.08
C SER A 167 22.44 -25.96 5.99
N ARG A 168 21.80 -26.63 5.01
CA ARG A 168 22.46 -27.23 3.84
C ARG A 168 22.71 -26.23 2.71
N ILE A 169 22.06 -25.07 2.75
CA ILE A 169 22.25 -24.02 1.74
C ILE A 169 23.70 -23.52 1.79
N LYS A 170 24.31 -23.39 0.62
CA LYS A 170 25.71 -22.93 0.49
C LYS A 170 25.89 -21.57 1.18
N ASN A 171 26.86 -21.51 2.11
CA ASN A 171 27.20 -20.34 2.91
C ASN A 171 26.13 -19.87 3.92
N PHE A 172 25.10 -20.69 4.17
CA PHE A 172 24.07 -20.45 5.18
C PHE A 172 24.46 -21.13 6.50
N GLY A 173 24.99 -20.35 7.44
CA GLY A 173 25.45 -20.87 8.73
C GLY A 173 24.34 -20.89 9.78
N GLN A 174 24.60 -21.57 10.91
CA GLN A 174 23.67 -21.67 12.05
C GLN A 174 23.10 -20.31 12.49
N LYS A 175 23.96 -19.27 12.53
CA LYS A 175 23.55 -17.90 12.88
C LYS A 175 22.50 -17.32 11.92
N SER A 176 22.58 -17.62 10.63
CA SER A 176 21.61 -17.15 9.64
C SER A 176 20.27 -17.87 9.78
N VAL A 177 20.30 -19.16 10.14
CA VAL A 177 19.10 -19.96 10.42
C VAL A 177 18.38 -19.45 11.67
N ASP A 178 19.13 -19.11 12.72
CA ASP A 178 18.57 -18.55 13.95
C ASP A 178 18.00 -17.15 13.72
N GLN A 179 18.66 -16.31 12.90
CA GLN A 179 18.14 -15.00 12.49
C GLN A 179 16.82 -15.10 11.75
N VAL A 180 16.70 -16.04 10.81
CA VAL A 180 15.47 -16.28 10.08
C VAL A 180 14.37 -16.80 11.00
N SER A 181 14.68 -17.77 11.87
CA SER A 181 13.70 -18.30 12.83
C SER A 181 13.17 -17.20 13.75
N LYS A 182 14.07 -16.33 14.24
CA LYS A 182 13.71 -15.20 15.08
C LYS A 182 12.83 -14.19 14.34
N ALA A 183 13.23 -13.77 13.14
CA ALA A 183 12.47 -12.81 12.34
C ALA A 183 11.07 -13.35 11.96
N LEU A 184 10.98 -14.64 11.66
CA LEU A 184 9.71 -15.32 11.35
C LEU A 184 8.77 -15.37 12.57
N TRP A 185 9.32 -15.64 13.75
CA TRP A 185 8.56 -15.61 15.00
C TRP A 185 8.10 -14.20 15.36
N GLU A 186 9.01 -13.22 15.37
CA GLU A 186 8.72 -11.85 15.79
C GLU A 186 7.70 -11.13 14.90
N ARG A 187 7.72 -11.40 13.58
CA ARG A 187 6.88 -10.69 12.61
C ARG A 187 5.63 -11.45 12.20
N PHE A 188 5.68 -12.77 12.15
CA PHE A 188 4.61 -13.61 11.61
C PHE A 188 4.06 -14.63 12.61
N GLY A 189 4.68 -14.79 13.79
CA GLY A 189 4.25 -15.75 14.81
C GLY A 189 4.28 -17.20 14.33
N LYS A 190 5.12 -17.51 13.33
CA LYS A 190 5.27 -18.85 12.75
C LYS A 190 6.67 -19.39 13.05
N GLU A 191 6.75 -20.70 13.22
CA GLU A 191 8.02 -21.41 13.38
C GLU A 191 8.36 -22.17 12.10
N LEU A 192 9.66 -22.36 11.87
CA LEU A 192 10.11 -23.25 10.80
C LEU A 192 9.67 -24.69 11.12
N PRO A 193 9.24 -25.47 10.12
CA PRO A 193 8.83 -26.85 10.34
C PRO A 193 9.98 -27.69 10.92
N ASN A 194 9.65 -28.48 11.95
CA ASN A 194 10.52 -29.55 12.44
C ASN A 194 10.33 -30.77 11.55
N LYS A 195 11.32 -31.07 10.68
CA LYS A 195 11.43 -32.23 9.76
C LYS A 195 10.15 -32.78 9.13
N LYS A 196 10.09 -32.82 7.80
CA LYS A 196 9.22 -33.79 7.10
C LYS A 196 9.72 -35.21 7.30
#